data_AF-A0A1I2IL20-F1
#
_entry.id   AF-A0A1I2IL20-F1
#
_cell.length_a   1.000
_cell.length_b   1.000
_cell.length_c   1.000
_cell.angle_alpha   90.00
_cell.angle_beta   90.00
_cell.angle_gamma   90.00
#
_symmetry.space_group_name_H-M   'P 1'
#
loop_
_entity.id
_entity.type
_entity.pdbx_description
1 polymer ?
#
loop_
_entity_poly.entity_id
_entity_poly.type
_entity_poly.pdbx_seq_one_letter_code
_entity_poly.pdbx_strand_id
1 'polypeptide(L)'
;MMRRSILLCAGLFVSACGGISRHCEGEFDYQRAQTLPPPAEVPGLQVPESPSALRIPPEPQTVVPFARQVQDPDNPDKTRIECLDIPPRMRSEPAEPVTPAPKA
;
A
#
# COMPACT_ATOMS: atom_id res chain seq x y z
N MET A 1 11.31 33.00 30.50
CA MET A 1 11.21 32.78 29.04
C MET A 1 11.61 31.35 28.64
N MET A 2 12.71 30.80 29.16
CA MET A 2 13.24 29.46 28.80
C MET A 2 12.25 28.28 28.89
N ARG A 3 11.41 28.21 29.94
CA ARG A 3 10.41 27.14 30.11
C ARG A 3 9.32 27.10 29.02
N ARG A 4 8.95 28.27 28.48
CA ARG A 4 7.94 28.37 27.41
C ARG A 4 8.51 27.87 26.08
N SER A 5 9.79 28.14 25.81
CA SER A 5 10.49 27.67 24.62
C SER A 5 10.68 26.15 24.61
N ILE A 6 10.97 25.54 25.77
CA ILE A 6 11.13 24.08 25.90
C ILE A 6 9.82 23.34 25.63
N LEU A 7 8.69 23.84 26.14
CA LEU A 7 7.37 23.25 25.89
C LEU A 7 6.96 23.35 24.41
N LEU A 8 7.30 24.45 23.74
CA LEU A 8 7.00 24.65 22.32
C LEU A 8 7.81 23.68 21.43
N CYS A 9 9.10 23.51 21.72
CA CYS A 9 9.94 22.56 20.99
C CYS A 9 9.50 21.11 21.22
N ALA A 10 9.12 20.75 22.45
CA ALA A 10 8.62 19.40 22.75
C ALA A 10 7.32 19.08 21.98
N GLY A 11 6.41 20.04 21.83
CA GLY A 11 5.18 19.87 21.05
C GLY A 11 5.43 19.60 19.57
N LEU A 12 6.38 20.31 18.95
CA LEU A 12 6.73 20.14 17.54
C LEU A 12 7.36 18.76 17.24
N PHE A 13 8.18 18.24 18.16
CA PHE A 13 8.79 16.91 18.00
C PHE A 13 7.78 15.75 18.09
N VAL A 14 6.72 15.88 18.91
CA VAL A 14 5.68 14.84 19.01
C VAL A 14 4.81 14.79 17.74
N SER A 15 4.51 15.94 17.11
CA SER A 15 3.78 15.95 15.83
C SER A 15 4.56 15.35 14.66
N ALA A 16 5.90 15.44 14.68
CA ALA A 16 6.74 14.92 13.59
C ALA A 16 6.85 13.38 13.58
N CYS A 17 6.84 12.72 14.74
CA CYS A 17 6.77 11.26 14.80
C CYS A 17 5.34 10.71 14.67
N GLY A 18 4.31 11.50 15.01
CA GLY A 18 2.90 11.11 14.85
C GLY A 18 2.46 11.04 13.39
N GLY A 19 3.02 11.87 12.50
CA GLY A 19 2.68 11.87 11.06
C GLY A 19 3.22 10.68 10.25
N ILE A 20 4.08 9.84 10.85
CA ILE A 20 4.61 8.60 10.24
C ILE A 20 3.61 7.44 10.34
N SER A 21 2.47 7.63 11.01
CA SER A 21 1.37 6.66 11.02
C SER A 21 0.68 6.64 9.66
N ARG A 22 1.34 5.97 8.69
CA ARG A 22 0.77 5.18 7.60
C ARG A 22 -0.63 5.61 7.16
N HIS A 23 -0.71 6.75 6.49
CA HIS A 23 -1.82 6.95 5.59
C HIS A 23 -1.49 6.08 4.38
N CYS A 24 -2.10 4.90 4.31
CA CYS A 24 -2.14 4.19 3.04
C CYS A 24 -2.75 5.19 2.06
N GLU A 25 -2.06 5.45 0.95
CA GLU A 25 -2.52 6.40 -0.05
C GLU A 25 -3.97 6.02 -0.36
N GLY A 26 -4.90 6.92 -0.03
CA GLY A 26 -6.32 6.59 -0.01
C GLY A 26 -6.85 6.26 -1.40
N GLU A 27 -8.16 6.18 -1.54
CA GLU A 27 -8.75 6.02 -2.86
C GLU A 27 -8.38 7.21 -3.77
N PHE A 28 -7.82 6.90 -4.94
CA PHE A 28 -7.55 7.88 -5.98
C PHE A 28 -8.74 7.99 -6.94
N ASP A 29 -8.90 9.15 -7.58
CA ASP A 29 -10.02 9.39 -8.50
C ASP A 29 -10.10 8.40 -9.66
N TYR A 30 -8.95 7.91 -10.16
CA TYR A 30 -8.91 6.91 -11.23
C TYR A 30 -9.51 5.56 -10.81
N GLN A 31 -9.51 5.22 -9.52
CA GLN A 31 -10.08 3.97 -9.01
C GLN A 31 -11.61 4.00 -8.99
N ARG A 32 -12.20 5.20 -9.00
CA ARG A 32 -13.65 5.43 -9.01
C ARG A 32 -14.19 5.74 -10.41
N ALA A 33 -13.30 5.84 -11.41
CA ALA A 33 -13.69 6.14 -12.78
C ALA A 33 -14.50 4.98 -13.37
N GLN A 34 -15.64 5.28 -13.97
CA GLN A 34 -16.46 4.28 -14.63
C GLN A 34 -15.90 3.95 -16.01
N THR A 35 -15.88 2.66 -16.35
CA THR A 35 -15.57 2.22 -17.71
C THR A 35 -16.69 2.66 -18.66
N LEU A 36 -16.32 3.35 -19.74
CA LEU A 36 -17.29 3.73 -20.77
C LEU A 36 -17.72 2.50 -21.57
N PRO A 37 -19.02 2.38 -21.93
CA PRO A 37 -19.46 1.31 -22.79
C PRO A 37 -18.82 1.45 -24.18
N PRO A 38 -18.53 0.34 -24.87
CA PRO A 38 -18.05 0.39 -26.24
C PRO A 38 -19.10 1.08 -27.14
N PRO A 39 -18.68 1.73 -28.24
CA PRO A 39 -19.59 2.32 -29.21
C PRO A 39 -20.59 1.27 -29.73
N ALA A 40 -21.85 1.69 -29.89
CA ALA A 40 -22.87 0.83 -30.45
C ALA A 40 -22.54 0.46 -31.91
N GLU A 41 -22.79 -0.79 -32.28
CA GLU A 41 -22.67 -1.24 -33.66
C GLU A 41 -23.75 -0.58 -34.52
N VAL A 42 -23.34 -0.02 -35.66
CA VAL A 42 -24.25 0.59 -36.64
C VAL A 42 -24.44 -0.42 -37.78
N PRO A 43 -25.67 -0.71 -38.22
CA PRO A 43 -25.91 -1.66 -39.31
C PRO A 43 -25.08 -1.32 -40.56
N GLY A 44 -24.28 -2.29 -41.04
CA GLY A 44 -23.41 -2.11 -42.20
C GLY A 44 -22.04 -1.48 -41.91
N LEU A 45 -21.74 -1.10 -40.67
CA LEU A 45 -20.45 -0.53 -40.27
C LEU A 45 -19.78 -1.42 -39.21
N GLN A 46 -18.62 -1.98 -39.56
CA GLN A 46 -17.82 -2.79 -38.64
C GLN A 46 -16.67 -1.97 -38.07
N VAL A 47 -16.45 -2.06 -36.76
CA VAL A 47 -15.27 -1.49 -36.12
C VAL A 47 -14.08 -2.40 -36.41
N PRO A 48 -13.00 -1.91 -37.07
CA PRO A 48 -11.86 -2.75 -37.38
C PRO A 48 -11.09 -3.11 -36.11
N GLU A 49 -10.80 -4.40 -35.92
CA GLU A 49 -9.88 -4.84 -34.88
C GLU A 49 -8.44 -4.54 -35.30
N SER A 50 -7.72 -3.76 -34.48
CA SER A 50 -6.28 -3.57 -34.63
C SER A 50 -5.54 -4.54 -33.71
N PRO A 51 -4.48 -5.22 -34.18
CA PRO A 51 -3.62 -6.01 -33.30
C PRO A 51 -2.88 -5.14 -32.26
N SER A 52 -2.78 -3.84 -32.51
CA SER A 52 -2.21 -2.85 -31.58
C SER A 52 -3.28 -2.17 -30.71
N ALA A 53 -4.55 -2.60 -30.78
CA ALA A 53 -5.60 -2.06 -29.92
C ALA A 53 -5.37 -2.47 -28.46
N LEU A 54 -5.52 -1.52 -27.54
CA LEU A 54 -5.50 -1.80 -26.11
C LEU A 54 -6.74 -2.62 -25.74
N ARG A 55 -6.53 -3.81 -25.17
CA ARG A 55 -7.60 -4.67 -24.64
C ARG A 55 -7.65 -4.52 -23.13
N ILE A 56 -8.77 -4.03 -22.63
CA ILE A 56 -9.02 -3.95 -21.19
C ILE A 56 -9.37 -5.37 -20.70
N PRO A 57 -8.66 -5.92 -19.69
CA PRO A 57 -9.00 -7.21 -19.11
C PRO A 57 -10.40 -7.19 -18.45
N PRO A 58 -11.03 -8.36 -18.25
CA PRO A 58 -12.25 -8.45 -17.46
C PRO A 58 -11.99 -8.00 -16.02
N GLU A 59 -13.05 -7.51 -15.36
CA GLU A 59 -12.96 -7.10 -13.96
C GLU A 59 -12.54 -8.28 -13.06
N PRO A 60 -11.67 -8.04 -12.07
CA PRO A 60 -11.25 -9.08 -11.14
C PRO A 60 -12.42 -9.55 -10.27
N GLN A 61 -12.44 -10.84 -9.94
CA GLN A 61 -13.48 -11.43 -9.08
C GLN A 61 -13.51 -10.84 -7.67
N THR A 62 -12.37 -10.28 -7.22
CA THR A 62 -12.21 -9.68 -5.90
C THR A 62 -11.59 -8.30 -6.04
N VAL A 63 -12.30 -7.28 -5.56
CA VAL A 63 -11.76 -5.93 -5.43
C VAL A 63 -10.92 -5.86 -4.16
N VAL A 64 -9.64 -5.56 -4.30
CA VAL A 64 -8.73 -5.44 -3.16
C VAL A 64 -8.56 -3.95 -2.80
N PRO A 65 -8.91 -3.53 -1.57
CA PRO A 65 -8.75 -2.14 -1.16
C PRO A 65 -7.28 -1.77 -0.94
N PHE A 66 -6.97 -0.47 -0.96
CA PHE A 66 -5.62 0.10 -0.75
C PHE A 66 -4.95 -0.32 0.58
N ALA A 67 -5.74 -0.77 1.56
CA ALA A 67 -5.27 -1.25 2.84
C ALA A 67 -6.10 -2.42 3.37
N ARG A 68 -5.49 -3.29 4.16
CA ARG A 68 -6.18 -4.36 4.88
C ARG A 68 -5.80 -4.38 6.35
N GLN A 69 -6.74 -4.78 7.20
CA GLN A 69 -6.45 -5.08 8.60
C GLN A 69 -5.86 -6.49 8.69
N VAL A 70 -4.71 -6.61 9.34
CA VAL A 70 -4.05 -7.89 9.62
C VAL A 70 -3.76 -7.99 11.11
N GLN A 71 -3.68 -9.21 11.63
CA GLN A 71 -3.24 -9.43 13.00
C GLN A 71 -1.80 -8.91 13.17
N ASP A 72 -1.53 -8.25 14.29
CA ASP A 72 -0.18 -7.80 14.60
C ASP A 72 0.68 -9.01 15.01
N PRO A 73 1.78 -9.31 14.29
CA PRO A 73 2.67 -10.42 14.65
C PRO A 73 3.34 -10.25 16.02
N ASP A 74 3.50 -9.00 16.49
CA ASP A 74 4.14 -8.68 17.77
C ASP A 74 3.13 -8.59 18.92
N ASN A 75 1.83 -8.49 18.61
CA ASN A 75 0.75 -8.45 19.59
C ASN A 75 -0.52 -9.14 19.04
N PRO A 76 -0.72 -10.44 19.34
CA PRO A 76 -1.81 -11.22 18.76
C PRO A 76 -3.22 -10.77 19.20
N ASP A 77 -3.34 -9.88 20.20
CA ASP A 77 -4.62 -9.29 20.61
C ASP A 77 -4.96 -8.00 19.84
N LYS A 78 -4.07 -7.53 18.96
CA LYS A 78 -4.22 -6.29 18.21
C LYS A 78 -4.21 -6.49 16.70
N THR A 79 -4.98 -5.66 16.02
CA THR A 79 -4.96 -5.53 14.57
C THR A 79 -4.11 -4.33 14.14
N ARG A 80 -3.35 -4.50 13.06
CA ARG A 80 -2.59 -3.44 12.40
C ARG A 80 -3.07 -3.23 10.97
N ILE A 81 -2.93 -2.02 10.45
CA ILE A 81 -3.23 -1.70 9.05
C ILE A 81 -1.98 -2.00 8.20
N GLU A 82 -2.16 -2.85 7.19
CA GLU A 82 -1.17 -3.14 6.15
C GLU A 82 -1.59 -2.45 4.85
N CYS A 83 -0.80 -1.47 4.41
CA CYS A 83 -0.97 -0.80 3.13
C CYS A 83 -0.41 -1.70 2.02
N LEU A 84 -1.13 -1.87 0.93
CA LEU A 84 -0.70 -2.74 -0.18
C LEU A 84 0.34 -2.07 -1.09
N ASP A 85 0.42 -0.74 -1.07
CA ASP A 85 1.41 0.03 -1.82
C ASP A 85 2.77 0.14 -1.11
N ILE A 86 2.83 -0.27 0.15
CA ILE A 86 4.09 -0.31 0.91
C ILE A 86 4.70 -1.71 0.73
N PRO A 87 5.95 -1.82 0.25
CA PRO A 87 6.58 -3.12 0.10
C PRO A 87 6.60 -3.88 1.44
N PRO A 88 6.43 -5.20 1.42
CA PRO A 88 6.44 -6.00 2.64
C PRO A 88 7.78 -5.83 3.35
N ARG A 89 7.73 -5.74 4.69
CA ARG A 89 8.97 -5.69 5.49
C ARG A 89 9.73 -6.99 5.33
N MET A 90 10.99 -6.91 4.91
CA MET A 90 11.90 -8.05 4.97
C MET A 90 12.04 -8.48 6.44
N ARG A 91 11.69 -9.73 6.74
CA ARG A 91 12.00 -10.33 8.03
C ARG A 91 13.50 -10.55 8.07
N SER A 92 14.20 -9.95 9.04
CA SER A 92 15.55 -10.40 9.38
C SER A 92 15.39 -11.73 10.10
N GLU A 93 15.72 -12.83 9.42
CA GLU A 93 15.91 -14.11 10.08
C GLU A 93 17.02 -13.94 11.13
N PRO A 94 16.85 -14.41 12.39
CA PRO A 94 17.91 -14.33 13.38
C PRO A 94 19.13 -15.07 12.83
N ALA A 95 20.26 -14.38 12.73
CA ALA A 95 21.51 -15.02 12.37
C ALA A 95 21.77 -16.15 13.37
N GLU A 96 21.80 -17.39 12.90
CA GLU A 96 22.27 -18.52 13.70
C GLU A 96 23.67 -18.19 14.24
N PRO A 97 23.93 -18.42 15.53
CA PRO A 97 25.24 -18.15 16.10
C PRO A 97 26.26 -19.04 15.39
N VAL A 98 27.16 -18.41 14.62
CA VAL A 98 28.27 -19.08 13.96
C VAL A 98 29.24 -19.53 15.06
N THR A 99 29.15 -20.81 15.44
CA THR A 99 30.14 -21.44 16.31
C THR A 99 31.48 -21.41 15.57
N PRO A 100 32.53 -20.76 16.10
CA PRO A 100 33.81 -20.75 15.41
C PRO A 100 34.36 -22.17 15.32
N ALA A 101 34.78 -22.58 14.12
CA ALA A 101 35.42 -23.87 13.89
C ALA A 101 36.68 -24.01 14.76
N PRO A 102 36.95 -25.20 15.33
CA PRO A 102 38.17 -25.41 16.10
C PRO A 102 39.38 -25.23 15.17
N LYS A 103 40.32 -24.37 15.57
CA LYS A 103 41.60 -24.23 14.88
C LYS A 103 42.35 -25.57 14.97
N ALA A 104 42.70 -26.13 13.82
CA ALA A 104 43.67 -27.22 13.68
C ALA A 104 45.09 -26.65 13.53
#